data_AF-A0A1F7HDS7-F1
#
_entry.id   AF-A0A1F7HDS7-F1
#
_cell.length_a   1.000
_cell.length_b   1.000
_cell.length_c   1.000
_cell.angle_alpha   90.00
_cell.angle_beta   90.00
_cell.angle_gamma   90.00
#
_symmetry.space_group_name_H-M   'P 1'
#
loop_
_entity.id
_entity.type
_entity.pdbx_description
1 polymer ?
#
loop_
_entity_poly.entity_id
_entity_poly.type
_entity_poly.pdbx_seq_one_letter_code
_entity_poly.pdbx_strand_id
1 'polypeptide(L)'
;MLTIFGGNNTSEARKKLIEYRETLIAENYEVYDLHTDVKELPKKIEETSSLFTTKRAFFIENVLSKKVNRDVLKEIKTDNQTQIVIWDESIAARDIKKYFAKAKIISVDLPETIWKLLDIIASGKKIQTINILKKLADSVDEQMILYMVQRRAKELILAKKNMLDPKLQSWQRSKLQQQALSWNEETLFQFYDKLFDIEKGVKTSKLIYSITQALEVVFCFYL
;
A
#
# COMPACT_ATOMS: atom_id res chain seq x y z
N MET A 1 24.82 0.99 -6.41
CA MET A 1 23.65 1.85 -6.69
C MET A 1 22.52 1.56 -5.69
N LEU A 2 21.79 2.60 -5.25
CA LEU A 2 20.68 2.49 -4.29
C LEU A 2 19.33 2.63 -5.00
N THR A 3 18.47 1.62 -4.88
CA THR A 3 17.10 1.61 -5.41
C THR A 3 16.12 1.48 -4.25
N ILE A 4 15.09 2.32 -4.22
CA ILE A 4 14.11 2.34 -3.13
C ILE A 4 12.71 2.19 -3.73
N PHE A 5 11.98 1.19 -3.26
CA PHE A 5 10.59 0.91 -3.58
C PHE A 5 9.68 1.38 -2.43
N GLY A 6 8.54 1.95 -2.77
CA GLY A 6 7.53 2.36 -1.81
C GLY A 6 6.24 2.85 -2.48
N GLY A 7 5.45 3.61 -1.73
CA GLY A 7 4.18 4.18 -2.20
C GLY A 7 2.97 3.60 -1.48
N ASN A 8 1.80 4.16 -1.77
CA ASN A 8 0.56 3.82 -1.07
C ASN A 8 -0.15 2.57 -1.61
N ASN A 9 0.24 2.07 -2.80
CA ASN A 9 -0.25 0.81 -3.37
C ASN A 9 0.75 -0.32 -3.07
N THR A 10 0.69 -0.87 -1.86
CA THR A 10 1.66 -1.86 -1.37
C THR A 10 1.69 -3.11 -2.23
N SER A 11 0.53 -3.64 -2.65
CA SER A 11 0.42 -4.85 -3.46
C SER A 11 1.19 -4.72 -4.78
N GLU A 12 0.92 -3.65 -5.54
CA GLU A 12 1.56 -3.44 -6.84
C GLU A 12 3.05 -3.08 -6.70
N ALA A 13 3.40 -2.26 -5.70
CA ALA A 13 4.81 -1.96 -5.45
C ALA A 13 5.59 -3.22 -5.06
N ARG A 14 4.98 -4.17 -4.33
CA ARG A 14 5.61 -5.46 -4.01
C ARG A 14 5.81 -6.34 -5.23
N LYS A 15 4.83 -6.38 -6.12
CA LYS A 15 4.95 -7.06 -7.41
C LYS A 15 6.14 -6.52 -8.21
N LYS A 16 6.29 -5.19 -8.31
CA LYS A 16 7.44 -4.57 -9.00
C LYS A 16 8.78 -4.86 -8.34
N LEU A 17 8.82 -5.01 -7.01
CA LEU A 17 10.05 -5.41 -6.32
C LEU A 17 10.45 -6.85 -6.69
N ILE A 18 9.48 -7.76 -6.76
CA ILE A 18 9.71 -9.16 -7.16
C ILE A 18 10.21 -9.21 -8.62
N GLU A 19 9.54 -8.50 -9.54
CA GLU A 19 9.97 -8.39 -10.95
C GLU A 19 11.40 -7.82 -11.06
N TYR A 20 11.74 -6.83 -10.24
CA TYR A 20 13.09 -6.27 -10.20
C TYR A 20 14.12 -7.26 -9.66
N ARG A 21 13.76 -8.06 -8.65
CA ARG A 21 14.61 -9.13 -8.12
C ARG A 21 14.89 -10.19 -9.18
N GLU A 22 13.87 -10.61 -9.93
CA GLU A 22 14.01 -11.55 -11.04
C GLU A 22 14.92 -11.01 -12.14
N THR A 23 14.78 -9.72 -12.47
CA THR A 23 15.66 -9.04 -13.43
C THR A 23 17.13 -9.08 -12.99
N LEU A 24 17.41 -8.80 -11.71
CA LEU A 24 18.77 -8.85 -11.18
C LEU A 24 19.35 -10.28 -11.22
N ILE A 25 18.55 -11.29 -10.90
CA ILE A 25 18.97 -12.69 -11.01
C ILE A 25 19.33 -13.04 -12.46
N ALA A 26 18.50 -12.63 -13.43
CA ALA A 26 18.76 -12.84 -14.85
C ALA A 26 20.02 -12.11 -15.34
N GLU A 27 20.40 -11.00 -14.71
CA GLU A 27 21.64 -10.25 -14.98
C GLU A 27 22.89 -10.81 -14.25
N ASN A 28 22.76 -12.00 -13.64
CA ASN A 28 23.77 -12.69 -12.84
C ASN A 28 24.20 -11.94 -11.57
N TYR A 29 23.27 -11.27 -10.89
CA TYR A 29 23.50 -10.78 -9.53
C TYR A 29 23.27 -11.92 -8.51
N GLU A 30 24.19 -12.05 -7.56
CA GLU A 30 23.91 -12.80 -6.33
C GLU A 30 23.01 -11.95 -5.42
N VAL A 31 21.87 -12.51 -5.03
CA VAL A 31 20.85 -11.80 -4.23
C VAL A 31 20.93 -12.24 -2.76
N TYR A 32 20.99 -11.25 -1.87
CA TYR A 32 21.07 -11.43 -0.43
C TYR A 32 19.90 -10.71 0.25
N ASP A 33 19.05 -11.48 0.93
CA ASP A 33 17.95 -10.93 1.74
C ASP A 33 18.47 -10.66 3.16
N LEU A 34 18.45 -9.39 3.58
CA LEU A 34 18.96 -8.95 4.87
C LEU A 34 17.81 -8.59 5.80
N HIS A 35 17.60 -9.43 6.81
CA HIS A 35 16.67 -9.18 7.91
C HIS A 35 17.34 -8.50 9.12
N THR A 36 18.60 -8.09 8.96
CA THR A 36 19.48 -7.62 10.05
C THR A 36 19.54 -6.09 10.11
N ASP A 37 20.04 -5.53 11.22
CA ASP A 37 20.17 -4.07 11.38
C ASP A 37 21.04 -3.47 10.26
N VAL A 38 20.63 -2.32 9.73
CA VAL A 38 21.31 -1.61 8.63
C VAL A 38 22.77 -1.30 8.97
N LYS A 39 23.09 -1.22 10.27
CA LYS A 39 24.45 -1.01 10.77
C LYS A 39 25.43 -2.11 10.37
N GLU A 40 24.96 -3.33 10.14
CA GLU A 40 25.82 -4.45 9.70
C GLU A 40 26.00 -4.48 8.18
N LEU A 41 25.25 -3.67 7.43
CA LEU A 41 25.28 -3.65 5.97
C LEU A 41 26.68 -3.39 5.39
N PRO A 42 27.47 -2.41 5.88
CA PRO A 42 28.83 -2.19 5.36
C PRO A 42 29.71 -3.43 5.53
N LYS A 43 29.67 -4.04 6.72
CA LYS A 43 30.43 -5.25 7.04
C LYS A 43 30.01 -6.42 6.15
N LYS A 44 28.70 -6.62 5.95
CA LYS A 44 28.20 -7.69 5.07
C LYS A 44 28.61 -7.49 3.62
N ILE A 45 28.62 -6.26 3.11
CA ILE A 45 29.09 -5.95 1.74
C ILE A 45 30.56 -6.34 1.57
N GLU A 46 31.38 -6.14 2.60
CA GLU A 46 32.78 -6.57 2.60
C GLU A 46 32.92 -8.10 2.70
N GLU A 47 32.18 -8.75 3.60
CA GLU A 47 32.25 -10.20 3.87
C GLU A 47 31.71 -11.07 2.73
N THR A 48 30.69 -10.61 1.99
CA THR A 48 30.14 -11.33 0.83
C THR A 48 30.91 -11.05 -0.47
N SER A 49 32.21 -10.78 -0.38
CA SER A 49 33.09 -10.72 -1.55
C SER A 49 33.28 -12.13 -2.11
N SER A 50 32.37 -12.55 -3.01
CA SER A 50 32.44 -13.82 -3.73
C SER A 50 33.62 -13.81 -4.71
N LEU A 51 34.39 -14.91 -4.74
CA LEU A 51 35.48 -15.11 -5.71
C LEU A 51 34.97 -15.37 -7.13
N PHE A 52 33.69 -15.73 -7.28
CA PHE A 52 33.12 -16.21 -8.55
C PHE A 52 32.15 -15.23 -9.19
N THR A 53 31.50 -14.38 -8.40
CA THR A 53 30.52 -13.41 -8.90
C THR A 53 30.84 -12.02 -8.40
N THR A 54 31.01 -11.09 -9.33
CA THR A 54 31.34 -9.70 -9.01
C THR A 54 30.11 -8.87 -8.67
N LYS A 55 28.95 -9.23 -9.22
CA LYS A 55 27.69 -8.50 -9.08
C LYS A 55 26.84 -9.00 -7.90
N ARG A 56 26.43 -8.10 -7.02
CA ARG A 56 25.72 -8.42 -5.77
C ARG A 56 24.56 -7.49 -5.53
N ALA A 57 23.46 -8.01 -5.00
CA ALA A 57 22.25 -7.24 -4.70
C ALA A 57 21.76 -7.55 -3.28
N PHE A 58 21.69 -6.52 -2.44
CA PHE A 58 21.22 -6.63 -1.05
C PHE A 58 19.83 -6.06 -0.91
N PHE A 59 18.89 -6.86 -0.39
CA PHE A 59 17.50 -6.47 -0.18
C PHE A 59 17.24 -6.24 1.31
N ILE A 60 16.62 -5.10 1.64
CA ILE A 60 16.37 -4.66 3.02
C ILE A 60 14.96 -4.05 3.10
N GLU A 61 14.27 -4.25 4.22
CA GLU A 61 12.87 -3.82 4.35
C GLU A 61 12.61 -2.95 5.59
N ASN A 62 11.79 -1.91 5.42
CA ASN A 62 11.23 -1.07 6.49
C ASN A 62 12.26 -0.40 7.42
N VAL A 63 13.40 -0.01 6.85
CA VAL A 63 14.53 0.53 7.61
C VAL A 63 14.62 2.05 7.62
N LEU A 64 13.94 2.74 6.71
CA LEU A 64 14.10 4.18 6.52
C LEU A 64 13.43 4.99 7.62
N SER A 65 12.49 4.43 8.39
CA SER A 65 11.81 5.11 9.50
C SER A 65 12.78 5.69 10.55
N LYS A 66 13.89 4.99 10.83
CA LYS A 66 14.90 5.39 11.83
C LYS A 66 15.98 6.30 11.22
N LYS A 67 16.28 7.42 11.89
CA LYS A 67 17.32 8.37 11.45
C LYS A 67 18.69 7.71 11.29
N VAL A 68 19.08 6.88 12.26
CA VAL A 68 20.38 6.20 12.27
C VAL A 68 20.59 5.36 11.00
N ASN A 69 19.56 4.63 10.57
CA ASN A 69 19.62 3.82 9.36
C ASN A 69 19.77 4.67 8.11
N ARG A 70 19.08 5.82 8.05
CA ARG A 70 19.21 6.75 6.93
C ARG A 70 20.62 7.34 6.84
N ASP A 71 21.25 7.63 7.97
CA ASP A 71 22.59 8.20 8.00
C ASP A 71 23.64 7.15 7.58
N VAL A 72 23.54 5.89 8.06
CA VAL A 72 24.39 4.79 7.59
C VAL A 72 24.25 4.57 6.08
N LEU A 73 23.03 4.54 5.54
CA LEU A 73 22.80 4.34 4.10
C LEU A 73 23.36 5.45 3.21
N LYS A 74 23.53 6.67 3.72
CA LYS A 74 24.16 7.78 2.97
C LYS A 74 25.67 7.62 2.90
N GLU A 75 26.28 7.02 3.92
CA GLU A 75 27.73 6.85 4.03
C GLU A 75 28.22 5.65 3.22
N ILE A 76 27.35 4.69 2.90
CA ILE A 76 27.70 3.52 2.10
C ILE A 76 28.03 3.93 0.66
N LYS A 77 29.31 3.81 0.32
CA LYS A 77 29.78 3.89 -1.06
C LYS A 77 29.58 2.52 -1.70
N THR A 78 28.67 2.46 -2.67
CA THR A 78 28.51 1.27 -3.52
C THR A 78 29.39 1.42 -4.75
N ASP A 79 30.09 0.35 -5.12
CA ASP A 79 30.71 0.23 -6.44
C ASP A 79 29.64 0.00 -7.52
N ASN A 80 30.06 -0.07 -8.79
CA ASN A 80 29.15 -0.32 -9.91
C ASN A 80 28.57 -1.75 -9.91
N GLN A 81 29.10 -2.64 -9.08
CA GLN A 81 28.73 -4.05 -9.05
C GLN A 81 27.81 -4.39 -7.87
N THR A 82 27.67 -3.50 -6.90
CA THR A 82 26.81 -3.64 -5.72
C THR A 82 25.52 -2.84 -5.86
N GLN A 83 24.40 -3.52 -5.79
CA GLN A 83 23.05 -2.95 -5.72
C GLN A 83 22.52 -3.06 -4.29
N ILE A 84 21.97 -1.97 -3.76
CA ILE A 84 21.21 -1.98 -2.51
C ILE A 84 19.78 -1.65 -2.88
N VAL A 85 18.86 -2.54 -2.52
CA VAL A 85 17.44 -2.44 -2.81
C VAL A 85 16.70 -2.36 -1.49
N ILE A 86 15.92 -1.29 -1.31
CA ILE A 86 15.16 -1.07 -0.09
C ILE A 86 13.67 -1.08 -0.41
N TRP A 87 12.90 -1.85 0.33
CA TRP A 87 11.46 -1.73 0.41
C TRP A 87 11.09 -0.90 1.64
N ASP A 88 10.28 0.16 1.50
CA ASP A 88 9.83 0.92 2.65
C ASP A 88 8.42 1.51 2.47
N GLU A 89 7.53 1.19 3.42
CA GLU A 89 6.16 1.69 3.46
C GLU A 89 6.00 2.96 4.31
N SER A 90 7.02 3.31 5.10
CA SER A 90 6.91 4.32 6.16
C SER A 90 7.18 5.75 5.70
N ILE A 91 7.79 5.93 4.52
CA ILE A 91 8.20 7.25 4.02
C ILE A 91 7.62 7.51 2.64
N ALA A 92 6.99 8.68 2.47
CA ALA A 92 6.54 9.14 1.17
C ALA A 92 7.72 9.36 0.22
N ALA A 93 7.56 8.99 -1.05
CA ALA A 93 8.62 9.11 -2.07
C ALA A 93 9.24 10.51 -2.18
N ARG A 94 8.45 11.56 -1.90
CA ARG A 94 8.92 12.95 -1.86
C ARG A 94 9.96 13.19 -0.77
N ASP A 95 9.78 12.59 0.40
CA ASP A 95 10.70 12.73 1.52
C ASP A 95 11.94 11.85 1.35
N ILE A 96 11.82 10.69 0.67
CA ILE A 96 12.96 9.85 0.30
C ILE A 96 13.96 10.64 -0.56
N LYS A 97 13.49 11.42 -1.55
CA LYS A 97 14.36 12.27 -2.40
C LYS A 97 15.16 13.30 -1.60
N LYS A 98 14.65 13.80 -0.47
CA LYS A 98 15.37 14.75 0.40
C LYS A 98 16.58 14.10 1.06
N TYR A 99 16.48 12.81 1.38
CA TYR A 99 17.55 12.07 2.05
C TYR A 99 18.51 11.39 1.07
N PHE A 100 18.00 10.93 -0.08
CA PHE A 100 18.74 10.16 -1.07
C PHE A 100 18.54 10.72 -2.49
N ALA A 101 19.15 11.87 -2.77
CA ALA A 101 18.97 12.57 -4.05
C ALA A 101 19.41 11.75 -5.28
N LYS A 102 20.39 10.84 -5.12
CA LYS A 102 20.93 9.99 -6.20
C LYS A 102 20.28 8.61 -6.30
N ALA A 103 19.33 8.28 -5.41
CA ALA A 103 18.69 6.97 -5.43
C ALA A 103 17.63 6.87 -6.53
N LYS A 104 17.50 5.68 -7.13
CA LYS A 104 16.40 5.35 -8.03
C LYS A 104 15.17 5.06 -7.18
N ILE A 105 14.13 5.88 -7.27
CA ILE A 105 12.92 5.73 -6.46
C ILE A 105 11.78 5.22 -7.35
N ILE A 106 11.20 4.11 -6.96
CA ILE A 106 10.04 3.48 -7.61
C ILE A 106 8.88 3.57 -6.62
N SER A 107 8.03 4.58 -6.80
CA SER A 107 6.82 4.78 -5.99
C SER A 107 5.61 4.32 -6.78
N VAL A 108 4.76 3.50 -6.17
CA VAL A 108 3.45 3.15 -6.74
C VAL A 108 2.37 3.67 -5.83
N ASP A 109 1.67 4.70 -6.31
CA ASP A 109 0.60 5.35 -5.58
C ASP A 109 -0.76 4.88 -6.09
N LEU A 110 -1.73 4.80 -5.18
CA LEU A 110 -3.11 4.50 -5.57
C LEU A 110 -3.66 5.63 -6.44
N PRO A 111 -4.48 5.30 -7.46
CA PRO A 111 -5.06 6.31 -8.32
C PRO A 111 -6.05 7.18 -7.51
N GLU A 112 -6.11 8.48 -7.80
CA GLU A 112 -7.00 9.42 -7.09
C GLU A 112 -8.48 9.02 -7.13
N THR A 113 -8.85 8.22 -8.13
CA THR A 113 -10.19 7.63 -8.28
C THR A 113 -10.61 6.80 -7.09
N ILE A 114 -9.68 6.20 -6.31
CA ILE A 114 -10.03 5.46 -5.08
C ILE A 114 -10.65 6.40 -4.05
N TRP A 115 -10.09 7.59 -3.87
CA TRP A 115 -10.61 8.57 -2.92
C TRP A 115 -11.96 9.09 -3.37
N LYS A 116 -12.13 9.30 -4.69
CA LYS A 116 -13.43 9.64 -5.28
C LYS A 116 -14.47 8.56 -5.01
N LEU A 117 -14.14 7.27 -5.18
CA LEU A 117 -15.03 6.15 -4.82
C LEU A 117 -15.46 6.26 -3.36
N LEU A 118 -14.50 6.38 -2.44
CA LEU A 118 -14.80 6.44 -1.00
C LEU A 118 -15.68 7.62 -0.62
N ASP A 119 -15.55 8.76 -1.28
CA ASP A 119 -16.34 9.95 -1.00
C ASP A 119 -17.77 9.88 -1.54
N ILE A 120 -18.02 9.07 -2.58
CA ILE A 120 -19.35 8.91 -3.17
C ILE A 120 -20.14 7.72 -2.60
N ILE A 121 -19.54 6.90 -1.72
CA ILE A 121 -20.23 5.84 -0.96
C ILE A 121 -21.20 6.50 0.03
N ALA A 122 -22.39 6.78 -0.46
CA ALA A 122 -23.48 7.44 0.22
C ALA A 122 -24.82 7.01 -0.40
N SER A 123 -25.89 7.07 0.39
CA SER A 123 -27.24 6.79 -0.08
C SER A 123 -27.63 7.70 -1.27
N GLY A 124 -28.19 7.12 -2.32
CA GLY A 124 -28.66 7.80 -3.52
C GLY A 124 -27.62 7.93 -4.65
N LYS A 125 -26.40 7.38 -4.49
CA LYS A 125 -25.30 7.53 -5.48
C LYS A 125 -24.90 6.23 -6.20
N LYS A 126 -25.71 5.17 -6.08
CA LYS A 126 -25.46 3.84 -6.67
C LYS A 126 -24.81 3.82 -8.05
N ILE A 127 -25.44 4.44 -9.05
CA ILE A 127 -24.99 4.38 -10.46
C ILE A 127 -23.57 4.95 -10.59
N GLN A 128 -23.31 6.08 -9.93
CA GLN A 128 -21.99 6.71 -9.94
C GLN A 128 -20.96 5.80 -9.25
N THR A 129 -21.31 5.22 -8.10
CA THR A 129 -20.42 4.33 -7.33
C THR A 129 -20.02 3.09 -8.14
N ILE A 130 -20.98 2.41 -8.77
CA ILE A 130 -20.72 1.23 -9.59
C ILE A 130 -19.83 1.57 -10.79
N ASN A 131 -20.07 2.70 -11.46
CA ASN A 131 -19.24 3.11 -12.59
C ASN A 131 -17.79 3.42 -12.20
N ILE A 132 -17.57 4.03 -11.02
CA ILE A 132 -16.21 4.27 -10.51
C ILE A 132 -15.56 2.96 -10.06
N LEU A 133 -16.30 2.06 -9.41
CA LEU A 133 -15.82 0.75 -8.99
C LEU A 133 -15.29 -0.06 -10.18
N LYS A 134 -16.05 -0.14 -11.27
CA LYS A 134 -15.63 -0.85 -12.50
C LYS A 134 -14.32 -0.31 -13.07
N LYS A 135 -14.19 1.02 -13.16
CA LYS A 135 -12.94 1.66 -13.62
C LYS A 135 -11.76 1.42 -12.69
N LEU A 136 -12.02 1.29 -11.39
CA LEU A 136 -10.97 1.02 -10.41
C LEU A 136 -10.49 -0.43 -10.46
N ALA A 137 -11.39 -1.38 -10.71
CA ALA A 137 -11.05 -2.81 -10.79
C ALA A 137 -10.01 -3.11 -11.87
N ASP A 138 -9.91 -2.27 -12.91
CA ASP A 138 -8.90 -2.41 -13.97
C ASP A 138 -7.47 -2.04 -13.52
N SER A 139 -7.32 -1.29 -12.41
CA SER A 139 -6.04 -0.67 -12.02
C SER A 139 -5.65 -0.88 -10.56
N VAL A 140 -6.57 -1.31 -9.71
CA VAL A 140 -6.35 -1.52 -8.28
C VAL A 140 -6.80 -2.93 -7.92
N ASP A 141 -5.98 -3.62 -7.13
CA ASP A 141 -6.30 -4.93 -6.61
C ASP A 141 -7.65 -4.94 -5.87
N GLU A 142 -8.50 -5.93 -6.16
CA GLU A 142 -9.86 -5.97 -5.62
C GLU A 142 -9.87 -6.09 -4.08
N GLN A 143 -8.88 -6.76 -3.47
CA GLN A 143 -8.78 -6.84 -2.01
C GLN A 143 -8.46 -5.47 -1.41
N MET A 144 -7.60 -4.69 -2.07
CA MET A 144 -7.29 -3.32 -1.66
C MET A 144 -8.53 -2.42 -1.74
N ILE A 145 -9.35 -2.57 -2.79
CA ILE A 145 -10.64 -1.86 -2.90
C ILE A 145 -11.57 -2.26 -1.74
N LEU A 146 -11.76 -3.56 -1.48
CA LEU A 146 -12.60 -4.06 -0.38
C LEU A 146 -12.15 -3.51 0.98
N TYR A 147 -10.85 -3.59 1.27
CA TYR A 147 -10.27 -3.08 2.50
C TYR A 147 -10.56 -1.58 2.69
N MET A 148 -10.37 -0.78 1.64
CA MET A 148 -10.63 0.67 1.67
C MET A 148 -12.11 0.98 1.91
N VAL A 149 -13.02 0.23 1.29
CA VAL A 149 -14.47 0.38 1.45
C VAL A 149 -14.90 -0.02 2.87
N GLN A 150 -14.42 -1.15 3.39
CA GLN A 150 -14.64 -1.58 4.79
C GLN A 150 -14.15 -0.55 5.79
N ARG A 151 -12.92 -0.06 5.59
CA ARG A 151 -12.35 1.00 6.43
C ARG A 151 -13.22 2.25 6.42
N ARG A 152 -13.68 2.69 5.25
CA ARG A 152 -14.56 3.86 5.14
C ARG A 152 -15.90 3.62 5.83
N ALA A 153 -16.54 2.48 5.65
CA ALA A 153 -17.78 2.14 6.35
C ALA A 153 -17.60 2.21 7.88
N LYS A 154 -16.50 1.66 8.41
CA LYS A 154 -16.14 1.79 9.83
C LYS A 154 -15.95 3.25 10.26
N GLU A 155 -15.23 4.06 9.47
CA GLU A 155 -15.03 5.49 9.73
C GLU A 155 -16.37 6.24 9.78
N LEU A 156 -17.34 5.92 8.92
CA LEU A 156 -18.68 6.51 8.93
C LEU A 156 -19.50 6.10 10.17
N ILE A 157 -19.39 4.85 10.62
CA ILE A 157 -20.02 4.38 11.86
C ILE A 157 -19.46 5.18 13.05
N LEU A 158 -18.13 5.29 13.15
CA LEU A 158 -17.46 6.08 14.19
C LEU A 158 -17.84 7.56 14.12
N ALA A 159 -18.00 8.11 12.91
CA ALA A 159 -18.48 9.49 12.71
C ALA A 159 -19.89 9.69 13.27
N LYS A 160 -20.83 8.77 13.01
CA LYS A 160 -22.18 8.83 13.60
C LYS A 160 -22.17 8.78 15.13
N LYS A 161 -21.23 8.03 15.72
CA LYS A 161 -21.09 7.91 17.18
C LYS A 161 -20.24 9.02 17.82
N ASN A 162 -19.73 9.97 17.04
CA ASN A 162 -18.77 10.99 17.50
C ASN A 162 -17.50 10.39 18.14
N MET A 163 -17.08 9.22 17.66
CA MET A 163 -15.91 8.46 18.15
C MET A 163 -14.76 8.44 17.11
N LEU A 164 -14.67 9.47 16.27
CA LEU A 164 -13.57 9.60 15.31
C LEU A 164 -12.24 9.84 16.02
N ASP A 165 -11.15 9.36 15.41
CA ASP A 165 -9.80 9.54 15.95
C ASP A 165 -9.50 11.04 16.19
N PRO A 166 -9.04 11.42 17.41
CA PRO A 166 -8.64 12.79 17.71
C PRO A 166 -7.51 13.32 16.83
N LYS A 167 -6.68 12.45 16.22
CA LYS A 167 -5.57 12.82 15.34
C LYS A 167 -5.98 13.18 13.92
N LEU A 168 -7.24 12.93 13.54
CA LEU A 168 -7.73 13.29 12.21
C LEU A 168 -7.70 14.81 12.01
N GLN A 169 -7.30 15.24 10.82
CA GLN A 169 -7.34 16.65 10.46
C GLN A 169 -8.79 17.15 10.41
N SER A 170 -9.01 18.43 10.73
CA SER A 170 -10.36 19.02 10.84
C SER A 170 -11.20 18.82 9.57
N TRP A 171 -10.61 19.03 8.39
CA TRP A 171 -11.31 18.83 7.11
C TRP A 171 -11.71 17.37 6.85
N GLN A 172 -10.89 16.40 7.26
CA GLN A 172 -11.19 14.96 7.13
C GLN A 172 -12.37 14.60 8.02
N ARG A 173 -12.35 15.09 9.27
CA ARG A 173 -13.44 14.90 10.22
C ARG A 173 -14.75 15.47 9.68
N SER A 174 -14.76 16.72 9.24
CA SER A 174 -15.95 17.36 8.68
C SER A 174 -16.49 16.59 7.48
N LYS A 175 -15.62 16.12 6.59
CA LYS A 175 -16.02 15.33 5.42
C LYS A 175 -16.67 14.00 5.79
N LEU A 176 -16.08 13.25 6.73
CA LEU A 176 -16.64 11.99 7.23
C LEU A 176 -17.97 12.20 7.94
N GLN A 177 -18.09 13.24 8.76
CA GLN A 177 -19.34 13.57 9.43
C GLN A 177 -20.45 13.91 8.43
N GLN A 178 -20.16 14.77 7.44
CA GLN A 178 -21.12 15.13 6.39
C GLN A 178 -21.54 13.91 5.56
N GLN A 179 -20.59 13.04 5.22
CA GLN A 179 -20.90 11.79 4.52
C GLN A 179 -21.79 10.87 5.38
N ALA A 180 -21.50 10.75 6.68
CA ALA A 180 -22.25 9.92 7.61
C ALA A 180 -23.70 10.40 7.84
N LEU A 181 -24.00 11.69 7.63
CA LEU A 181 -25.36 12.22 7.71
C LEU A 181 -26.29 11.64 6.62
N SER A 182 -25.75 11.29 5.45
CA SER A 182 -26.54 10.71 4.35
C SER A 182 -27.00 9.27 4.59
N TRP A 183 -26.46 8.62 5.62
CA TRP A 183 -26.77 7.23 5.94
C TRP A 183 -27.85 7.13 7.02
N ASN A 184 -28.78 6.20 6.86
CA ASN A 184 -29.50 5.65 8.02
C ASN A 184 -28.52 4.78 8.83
N GLU A 185 -28.59 4.85 10.16
CA GLU A 185 -27.65 4.14 11.04
C GLU A 185 -27.75 2.62 10.90
N GLU A 186 -28.94 2.05 10.91
CA GLU A 186 -29.16 0.61 10.77
C GLU A 186 -28.67 0.11 9.40
N THR A 187 -28.99 0.84 8.34
CA THR A 187 -28.53 0.54 6.98
C THR A 187 -27.00 0.56 6.88
N LEU A 188 -26.33 1.48 7.57
CA LEU A 188 -24.87 1.56 7.57
C LEU A 188 -24.22 0.39 8.31
N PHE A 189 -24.80 -0.06 9.42
CA PHE A 189 -24.35 -1.26 10.13
C PHE A 189 -24.52 -2.52 9.27
N GLN A 190 -25.70 -2.70 8.66
CA GLN A 190 -25.95 -3.81 7.75
C GLN A 190 -25.01 -3.78 6.54
N PHE A 191 -24.74 -2.61 5.98
CA PHE A 191 -23.77 -2.43 4.91
C PHE A 191 -22.37 -2.90 5.34
N TYR A 192 -21.91 -2.49 6.53
CA TYR A 192 -20.62 -2.92 7.08
C TYR A 192 -20.57 -4.45 7.31
N ASP A 193 -21.63 -5.04 7.85
CA ASP A 193 -21.74 -6.49 8.05
C ASP A 193 -21.67 -7.24 6.71
N LYS A 194 -22.29 -6.72 5.65
CA LYS A 194 -22.19 -7.32 4.31
C LYS A 194 -20.82 -7.19 3.69
N LEU A 195 -20.07 -6.12 3.98
CA LEU A 195 -18.67 -6.06 3.58
C LEU A 195 -17.80 -7.08 4.33
N PHE A 196 -18.12 -7.37 5.60
CA PHE A 196 -17.47 -8.43 6.36
C PHE A 196 -17.79 -9.83 5.81
N ASP A 197 -19.04 -10.07 5.38
CA ASP A 197 -19.43 -11.32 4.73
C ASP A 197 -18.60 -11.58 3.46
N ILE A 198 -18.30 -10.55 2.66
CA ILE A 198 -17.42 -10.65 1.48
C ILE A 198 -16.01 -11.08 1.93
N GLU A 199 -15.40 -10.38 2.88
CA GLU A 199 -14.04 -10.70 3.36
C GLU A 199 -13.95 -12.13 3.91
N LYS A 200 -14.94 -12.55 4.70
CA LYS A 200 -15.04 -13.93 5.19
C LYS A 200 -15.14 -14.92 4.03
N GLY A 201 -15.96 -14.61 3.01
CA GLY A 201 -16.08 -15.41 1.80
C GLY A 201 -14.75 -15.58 1.07
N VAL A 202 -13.99 -14.49 0.89
CA VAL A 202 -12.65 -14.50 0.28
C VAL A 202 -11.69 -15.37 1.07
N LYS A 203 -11.56 -15.11 2.38
CA LYS A 203 -10.60 -15.82 3.26
C LYS A 203 -10.93 -17.30 3.44
N THR A 204 -12.20 -17.69 3.29
CA THR A 204 -12.63 -19.09 3.38
C THR A 204 -12.78 -19.77 2.01
N SER A 205 -12.44 -19.08 0.92
CA SER A 205 -12.63 -19.56 -0.46
C SER A 205 -14.08 -20.01 -0.75
N LYS A 206 -15.05 -19.36 -0.10
CA LYS A 206 -16.50 -19.61 -0.26
C LYS A 206 -17.20 -18.55 -1.11
N LEU A 207 -16.48 -17.50 -1.53
CA LEU A 207 -17.04 -16.48 -2.40
C LEU A 207 -17.17 -17.04 -3.82
N ILE A 208 -18.39 -17.06 -4.36
CA ILE A 208 -18.71 -17.62 -5.68
C ILE A 208 -18.38 -16.62 -6.80
N TYR A 209 -18.31 -15.33 -6.47
CA TYR A 209 -18.09 -14.22 -7.39
C TYR A 209 -16.75 -13.53 -7.12
N SER A 210 -16.29 -12.67 -8.05
CA SER A 210 -15.16 -11.79 -7.75
C SER A 210 -15.52 -10.79 -6.64
N ILE A 211 -14.51 -10.20 -6.00
CA ILE A 211 -14.75 -9.21 -4.93
C ILE A 211 -15.46 -7.99 -5.52
N THR A 212 -15.07 -7.57 -6.73
CA THR A 212 -15.74 -6.47 -7.44
C THR A 212 -17.23 -6.76 -7.67
N GLN A 213 -17.56 -7.97 -8.15
CA GLN A 213 -18.95 -8.38 -8.35
C GLN A 213 -19.73 -8.41 -7.04
N ALA A 214 -19.13 -8.94 -5.97
CA ALA A 214 -19.76 -8.96 -4.65
C ALA A 214 -20.01 -7.55 -4.11
N LEU A 215 -19.06 -6.62 -4.30
CA LEU A 215 -19.22 -5.20 -3.96
C LEU A 215 -20.32 -4.54 -4.79
N GLU A 216 -20.45 -4.83 -6.08
CA GLU A 216 -21.54 -4.32 -6.91
C GLU A 216 -22.91 -4.74 -6.37
N VAL A 217 -23.05 -6.00 -5.94
CA VAL A 217 -24.28 -6.51 -5.33
C VAL A 217 -24.59 -5.73 -4.06
N VAL A 218 -23.62 -5.60 -3.14
CA VAL A 218 -23.81 -4.84 -1.90
C VAL A 218 -24.17 -3.38 -2.20
N PHE A 219 -23.48 -2.73 -3.13
CA PHE A 219 -23.78 -1.35 -3.53
C PHE A 219 -25.19 -1.20 -4.12
N CYS A 220 -25.70 -2.21 -4.83
CA CYS A 220 -27.07 -2.18 -5.34
C CYS A 220 -28.14 -2.18 -4.25
N PHE A 221 -27.86 -2.80 -3.10
CA PHE A 221 -28.82 -2.91 -1.99
C PHE A 221 -28.75 -1.74 -1.00
N TYR A 222 -27.57 -1.16 -0.80
CA TYR A 222 -27.35 -0.20 0.29
C TYR A 222 -27.07 1.25 -0.14
N LEU A 223 -26.78 1.51 -1.42
CA LEU A 223 -26.55 2.85 -1.98
C LEU A 223 -27.69 3.29 -2.92
#